data_AF-A0A1Y1MU60-F1
#
_entry.id   AF-A0A1Y1MU60-F1
#
_cell.length_a   1.000
_cell.length_b   1.000
_cell.length_c   1.000
_cell.angle_alpha   90.00
_cell.angle_beta   90.00
_cell.angle_gamma   90.00
#
_symmetry.space_group_name_H-M   'P 1'
#
loop_
_entity.id
_entity.type
_entity.pdbx_description
1 polymer ?
#
loop_
_entity_poly.entity_id
_entity_poly.type
_entity_poly.pdbx_seq_one_letter_code
_entity_poly.pdbx_strand_id
1 'polypeptide(L)'
;MQLLLILIEIRKIPSNRTFKSVFSRRCLPPAICKRNFKPTHVKQVFGDRGEIYGYRNLRIDIYYLANSAKCYVDTKYTSMANPAEYPTPDDILAKLSPWLPDDYKTNINDFMVKLYTERRFQMFGAVVERVQIYNPTDEASYKYIFTCPANDDPLFKQFHVRFQRMTVWFFKEIKLDNVQDPNWIYLYVYEERKNKMKEVESLNPVGFISIYKYFHYPNRVRARIMQLFVIPPCQGMGIGSHLLRNAYREVASLDDVVDITVLEPNVTFTRVRDFLDCHLLMEFPEFDSNNVHQGFSESMFQVANREYKLNRRQVRRAYEILRLSYIECNVLDPNYTIIWGEVVNRLKNPFVVILKVD
;
A
#
# COMPACT_ATOMS: atom_id res chain seq x y z
N MET A 1 22.59 -2.65 -11.47
CA MET A 1 22.57 -3.06 -10.04
C MET A 1 21.86 -1.97 -9.27
N GLN A 2 20.74 -2.28 -8.60
CA GLN A 2 19.83 -1.24 -8.11
C GLN A 2 19.43 -1.39 -6.65
N LEU A 3 19.55 -0.29 -5.91
CA LEU A 3 19.23 -0.19 -4.48
C LEU A 3 17.91 0.55 -4.34
N LEU A 4 16.98 0.00 -3.55
CA LEU A 4 15.84 0.73 -3.04
C LEU A 4 16.32 1.46 -1.79
N LEU A 5 16.57 2.77 -1.89
CA LEU A 5 17.07 3.56 -0.76
C LEU A 5 15.90 4.26 -0.08
N ILE A 6 15.58 3.85 1.14
CA ILE A 6 14.75 4.69 2.01
C ILE A 6 15.69 5.66 2.70
N LEU A 7 15.79 6.87 2.14
CA LEU A 7 16.56 7.93 2.78
C LEU A 7 15.71 8.50 3.92
N ILE A 8 15.89 7.97 5.12
CA ILE A 8 15.28 8.50 6.35
C ILE A 8 16.12 9.69 6.85
N GLU A 9 16.08 10.78 6.11
CA GLU A 9 16.77 12.00 6.55
C GLU A 9 15.96 12.71 7.65
N ILE A 10 16.15 12.28 8.90
CA ILE A 10 15.60 12.94 10.09
C ILE A 10 16.51 14.13 10.41
N ARG A 11 16.20 15.31 9.86
CA ARG A 11 16.84 16.57 10.26
C ARG A 11 16.08 17.18 11.42
N LYS A 12 16.75 17.47 12.54
CA LYS A 12 16.24 18.40 13.57
C LYS A 12 16.22 19.81 12.95
N ILE A 13 15.04 20.38 12.74
CA ILE A 13 14.88 21.76 12.28
C ILE A 13 14.70 22.65 13.52
N PRO A 14 15.61 23.60 13.82
CA PRO A 14 15.22 24.81 14.54
C PRO A 14 14.44 25.71 13.57
N SER A 15 13.36 26.30 14.07
CA SER A 15 12.42 27.23 13.44
C SER A 15 12.85 27.92 12.13
N ASN A 16 11.92 27.92 11.16
CA ASN A 16 11.87 28.76 9.97
C ASN A 16 13.16 28.85 9.13
N ARG A 17 13.33 27.91 8.18
CA ARG A 17 13.73 28.22 6.78
C ARG A 17 13.75 26.96 5.92
N THR A 18 13.39 27.18 4.66
CA THR A 18 13.21 26.29 3.52
C THR A 18 14.34 25.28 3.29
N PHE A 19 13.96 24.05 2.92
CA PHE A 19 14.85 22.96 2.48
C PHE A 19 15.79 23.42 1.36
N LYS A 20 17.11 23.36 1.59
CA LYS A 20 18.11 23.23 0.52
C LYS A 20 18.77 21.86 0.64
N SER A 21 18.65 21.06 -0.42
CA SER A 21 19.39 19.82 -0.61
C SER A 21 20.87 20.19 -0.85
N VAL A 22 21.76 19.73 0.04
CA VAL A 22 23.21 19.77 -0.18
C VAL A 22 23.67 18.33 -0.17
N PHE A 23 23.94 17.78 -1.36
CA PHE A 23 24.43 16.42 -1.54
C PHE A 23 25.93 16.36 -1.17
N SER A 24 26.25 15.79 0.00
CA SER A 24 27.61 15.32 0.28
C SER A 24 27.79 13.92 -0.32
N ARG A 25 28.60 13.84 -1.39
CA ARG A 25 28.96 12.59 -2.08
C ARG A 25 30.07 11.85 -1.33
N ARG A 26 29.70 10.94 -0.43
CA ARG A 26 30.41 9.67 -0.26
C ARG A 26 29.36 8.57 -0.23
N CYS A 27 29.11 8.02 -1.40
CA CYS A 27 28.04 7.08 -1.69
C CYS A 27 28.63 5.68 -1.98
N LEU A 28 27.92 4.63 -1.56
CA LEU A 28 27.91 3.32 -2.25
C LEU A 28 28.02 3.53 -3.77
N PRO A 29 28.78 2.68 -4.51
CA PRO A 29 29.35 2.99 -5.81
C PRO A 29 28.38 3.76 -6.74
N PRO A 30 28.83 4.88 -7.34
CA PRO A 30 27.98 5.87 -8.01
C PRO A 30 27.26 5.38 -9.29
N ALA A 31 27.47 4.14 -9.72
CA ALA A 31 26.82 3.55 -10.90
C ALA A 31 25.43 2.96 -10.64
N ILE A 32 24.97 2.95 -9.39
CA ILE A 32 23.70 2.33 -8.98
C ILE A 32 22.61 3.40 -8.96
N CYS A 33 21.60 3.27 -9.82
CA CYS A 33 20.46 4.18 -9.85
C CYS A 33 19.63 4.03 -8.56
N LYS A 34 19.53 5.09 -7.75
CA LYS A 34 18.91 5.04 -6.42
C LYS A 34 17.51 5.64 -6.49
N ARG A 35 16.52 4.90 -6.01
CA ARG A 35 15.22 5.47 -5.69
C ARG A 35 15.29 5.93 -4.24
N ASN A 36 15.23 7.24 -4.01
CA ASN A 36 15.30 7.84 -2.69
C ASN A 36 13.93 8.38 -2.30
N PHE A 37 13.47 8.07 -1.09
CA PHE A 37 12.23 8.62 -0.55
C PHE A 37 12.30 8.74 0.97
N LYS A 38 11.50 9.65 1.52
CA LYS A 38 11.43 9.95 2.95
C LYS A 38 10.29 9.17 3.61
N PRO A 39 10.40 8.83 4.90
CA PRO A 39 9.31 8.22 5.64
C PRO A 39 8.16 9.23 5.79
N THR A 40 6.93 8.73 5.78
CA THR A 40 5.72 9.52 6.07
C THR A 40 5.40 9.47 7.56
N HIS A 41 5.70 8.34 8.20
CA HIS A 41 5.46 8.11 9.62
C HIS A 41 6.73 7.62 10.30
N VAL A 42 6.98 8.16 11.49
CA VAL A 42 8.16 7.82 12.31
C VAL A 42 7.79 7.58 13.78
N LYS A 43 6.53 7.84 14.16
CA LYS A 43 6.07 7.81 15.55
C LYS A 43 6.08 6.42 16.15
N GLN A 44 5.72 5.41 15.38
CA GLN A 44 5.75 4.02 15.83
C GLN A 44 7.17 3.54 16.16
N VAL A 45 8.19 4.17 15.55
CA VAL A 45 9.60 3.83 15.76
C VAL A 45 10.25 4.70 16.85
N PHE A 46 9.99 6.01 16.86
CA PHE A 46 10.66 6.96 17.77
C PHE A 46 9.74 7.57 18.84
N GLY A 47 8.54 7.01 19.05
CA GLY A 47 7.54 7.49 19.99
C GLY A 47 6.70 8.66 19.47
N ASP A 48 5.73 9.12 20.26
CA ASP A 48 4.68 10.06 19.83
C ASP A 48 5.19 11.39 19.25
N ARG A 49 6.34 11.85 19.77
CA ARG A 49 7.01 13.07 19.29
C ARG A 49 7.76 12.85 17.98
N GLY A 50 8.15 11.61 17.67
CA GLY A 50 8.96 11.29 16.50
C GLY A 50 10.37 11.88 16.56
N GLU A 51 10.90 12.08 17.76
CA GLU A 51 12.16 12.77 18.01
C GLU A 51 13.26 11.80 18.47
N ILE A 52 14.50 12.13 18.15
CA ILE A 52 15.69 11.41 18.61
C ILE A 52 16.54 12.41 19.39
N TYR A 53 16.84 12.08 20.64
CA TYR A 53 17.61 12.90 21.57
C TYR A 53 19.10 12.52 21.58
N GLY A 54 19.96 13.53 21.79
CA GLY A 54 21.37 13.32 22.13
C GLY A 54 22.38 13.40 20.97
N TYR A 55 21.98 13.76 19.75
CA TYR A 55 22.87 13.78 18.58
C TYR A 55 22.84 15.13 17.85
N ARG A 56 24.02 15.61 17.41
CA ARG A 56 24.16 16.78 16.55
C ARG A 56 24.37 16.37 15.10
N ASN A 57 23.64 17.03 14.18
CA ASN A 57 23.65 16.74 12.74
C ASN A 57 23.43 15.26 12.42
N LEU A 58 22.49 14.63 13.14
CA LEU A 58 22.16 13.22 12.95
C LEU A 58 21.60 12.98 11.54
N ARG A 59 22.07 11.90 10.92
CA ARG A 59 21.57 11.34 9.67
C ARG A 59 21.53 9.83 9.78
N ILE A 60 20.39 9.24 9.42
CA ILE A 60 20.17 7.80 9.42
C ILE A 60 19.76 7.41 8.00
N ASP A 61 20.62 6.74 7.25
CA ASP A 61 20.24 6.21 5.93
C ASP A 61 19.89 4.73 6.06
N ILE A 62 18.72 4.31 5.53
CA ILE A 62 18.29 2.91 5.54
C ILE A 62 18.15 2.39 4.10
N TYR A 63 19.02 1.46 3.73
CA TYR A 63 19.09 0.90 2.40
C TYR A 63 18.41 -0.46 2.37
N TYR A 64 17.58 -0.71 1.36
CA TYR A 64 17.00 -2.02 1.09
C TYR A 64 17.48 -2.50 -0.28
N LEU A 65 17.87 -3.77 -0.35
CA LEU A 65 18.08 -4.43 -1.63
C LEU A 65 16.72 -4.66 -2.31
N ALA A 66 16.65 -4.40 -3.62
CA ALA A 66 15.37 -4.35 -4.33
C ALA A 66 14.64 -5.70 -4.33
N ASN A 67 15.33 -6.81 -4.59
CA ASN A 67 14.71 -8.12 -4.80
C ASN A 67 14.64 -8.96 -3.52
N SER A 68 15.53 -8.72 -2.55
CA SER A 68 15.64 -9.51 -1.32
C SER A 68 15.17 -8.78 -0.07
N ALA A 69 14.96 -7.45 -0.15
CA ALA A 69 14.63 -6.57 0.97
C ALA A 69 15.63 -6.62 2.14
N LYS A 70 16.86 -7.09 1.91
CA LYS A 70 17.93 -7.05 2.92
C LYS A 70 18.28 -5.60 3.24
N CYS A 71 18.45 -5.32 4.53
CA CYS A 71 18.54 -3.97 5.05
C CYS A 71 19.98 -3.61 5.46
N TYR A 72 20.37 -2.35 5.24
CA TYR A 72 21.59 -1.76 5.77
C TYR A 72 21.30 -0.40 6.38
N VAL A 73 21.83 -0.14 7.57
CA VAL A 73 21.64 1.10 8.33
C VAL A 73 22.99 1.80 8.46
N ASP A 74 23.05 3.04 7.98
CA ASP A 74 24.20 3.93 8.12
C ASP A 74 23.82 5.11 9.02
N THR A 75 24.42 5.18 10.20
CA THR A 75 24.15 6.25 11.18
C THR A 75 25.35 7.17 11.26
N LYS A 76 25.13 8.46 11.02
CA LYS A 76 26.15 9.52 11.03
C LYS A 76 25.72 10.67 11.90
N TYR A 77 26.62 11.18 12.72
CA TYR A 77 26.42 12.38 13.54
C TYR A 77 27.77 13.07 13.77
N THR A 78 27.76 14.36 14.08
CA THR A 78 29.00 15.11 14.35
C THR A 78 29.44 15.05 15.80
N SER A 79 28.49 14.94 16.73
CA SER A 79 28.76 14.80 18.17
C SER A 79 27.56 14.19 18.89
N MET A 80 27.81 13.57 20.03
CA MET A 80 26.81 12.96 20.92
C MET A 80 26.84 13.68 22.27
N ALA A 81 25.68 13.85 22.91
CA ALA A 81 25.58 14.51 24.22
C ALA A 81 26.28 13.68 25.29
N ASN A 82 26.96 14.37 26.22
CA ASN A 82 27.65 13.73 27.35
C ASN A 82 26.62 13.33 28.42
N PRO A 83 26.45 12.03 28.73
CA PRO A 83 25.49 11.58 29.76
C PRO A 83 25.80 12.08 31.18
N ALA A 84 27.01 12.59 31.44
CA ALA A 84 27.36 13.18 32.72
C ALA A 84 26.74 14.58 32.95
N GLU A 85 26.42 15.30 31.88
CA GLU A 85 25.92 16.69 31.92
C GLU A 85 24.46 16.80 31.43
N TYR A 86 24.01 15.84 30.63
CA TYR A 86 22.72 15.84 29.95
C TYR A 86 22.04 14.46 30.10
N PRO A 87 20.71 14.37 29.88
CA PRO A 87 20.03 13.09 29.75
C PRO A 87 20.76 12.13 28.80
N THR A 88 20.61 10.83 29.03
CA THR A 88 21.23 9.81 28.17
C THR A 88 20.72 9.93 26.73
N PRO A 89 21.63 9.98 25.72
CA PRO A 89 21.25 9.91 24.31
C PRO A 89 20.40 8.68 24.00
N ASP A 90 19.51 8.81 23.02
CA ASP A 90 18.69 7.70 22.57
C ASP A 90 19.51 6.62 21.88
N ASP A 91 19.34 5.36 22.24
CA ASP A 91 19.92 4.26 21.46
C ASP A 91 19.17 4.09 20.13
N ILE A 92 19.72 4.69 19.07
CA ILE A 92 19.15 4.67 17.72
C ILE A 92 18.97 3.24 17.22
N LEU A 93 19.95 2.37 17.42
CA LEU A 93 19.87 1.01 16.92
C LEU A 93 18.83 0.22 17.69
N ALA A 94 18.79 0.32 19.02
CA ALA A 94 17.77 -0.34 19.82
C ALA A 94 16.34 0.11 19.45
N LYS A 95 16.14 1.39 19.12
CA LYS A 95 14.84 1.89 18.62
C LYS A 95 14.48 1.34 17.23
N LEU A 96 15.48 1.15 16.35
CA LEU A 96 15.28 0.65 14.99
C LEU A 96 15.12 -0.87 14.90
N SER A 97 15.88 -1.65 15.68
CA SER A 97 15.97 -3.11 15.56
C SER A 97 14.61 -3.84 15.55
N PRO A 98 13.61 -3.48 16.41
CA PRO A 98 12.31 -4.15 16.40
C PRO A 98 11.55 -4.00 15.07
N TRP A 99 11.87 -2.99 14.27
CA TRP A 99 11.16 -2.63 13.06
C TRP A 99 11.91 -2.97 11.77
N LEU A 100 13.21 -3.27 11.85
CA LEU A 100 14.05 -3.61 10.70
C LEU A 100 14.25 -5.11 10.55
N PRO A 101 14.54 -5.65 9.35
CA PRO A 101 14.88 -7.07 9.19
C PRO A 101 15.90 -7.57 10.21
N ASP A 102 15.68 -8.73 10.84
CA ASP A 102 16.54 -9.23 11.93
C ASP A 102 18.02 -9.38 11.51
N ASP A 103 18.29 -9.57 10.21
CA ASP A 103 19.63 -9.72 9.65
C ASP A 103 20.22 -8.43 9.05
N TYR A 104 19.68 -7.25 9.42
CA TYR A 104 20.14 -5.95 8.91
C TYR A 104 21.64 -5.74 9.18
N LYS A 105 22.30 -5.01 8.27
CA LYS A 105 23.73 -4.72 8.34
C LYS A 105 23.99 -3.31 8.82
N THR A 106 25.06 -3.14 9.57
CA THR A 106 25.64 -1.84 9.95
C THR A 106 27.02 -1.63 9.34
N ASN A 107 27.60 -2.68 8.75
CA ASN A 107 28.82 -2.63 7.96
C ASN A 107 28.51 -2.63 6.46
N ILE A 108 29.05 -1.65 5.75
CA ILE A 108 28.86 -1.48 4.30
C ILE A 108 29.41 -2.65 3.49
N ASN A 109 30.52 -3.27 3.89
CA ASN A 109 31.16 -4.36 3.15
C ASN A 109 30.26 -5.61 3.14
N ASP A 110 29.66 -5.94 4.28
CA ASP A 110 28.71 -7.05 4.39
C ASP A 110 27.48 -6.82 3.51
N PHE A 111 27.00 -5.59 3.46
CA PHE A 111 25.89 -5.21 2.59
C PHE A 111 26.25 -5.31 1.11
N MET A 112 27.46 -4.89 0.73
CA MET A 112 27.96 -5.00 -0.65
C MET A 112 28.03 -6.46 -1.10
N VAL A 113 28.48 -7.39 -0.25
CA VAL A 113 28.45 -8.83 -0.55
C VAL A 113 27.03 -9.29 -0.85
N LYS A 114 26.04 -8.87 -0.05
CA LYS A 114 24.63 -9.21 -0.30
C LYS A 114 24.08 -8.62 -1.60
N LEU A 115 24.50 -7.41 -1.95
CA LEU A 115 24.12 -6.71 -3.18
C LEU A 115 24.66 -7.41 -4.45
N TYR A 116 25.90 -7.90 -4.41
CA TYR A 116 26.48 -8.64 -5.54
C TYR A 116 25.92 -10.06 -5.69
N THR A 117 25.43 -10.67 -4.61
CA THR A 117 24.87 -12.04 -4.58
C THR A 117 23.34 -12.06 -4.68
N GLU A 118 22.70 -10.93 -4.95
CA GLU A 118 21.24 -10.83 -5.00
C GLU A 118 20.64 -11.51 -6.24
N ARG A 119 19.57 -12.29 -6.04
CA ARG A 119 18.80 -12.93 -7.11
C ARG A 119 17.84 -11.95 -7.76
N ARG A 120 18.26 -11.31 -8.86
CA ARG A 120 17.53 -10.21 -9.52
C ARG A 120 16.31 -10.59 -10.34
N PHE A 121 16.16 -11.87 -10.65
CA PHE A 121 15.04 -12.41 -11.44
C PHE A 121 14.08 -13.26 -10.60
N GLN A 122 14.30 -13.33 -9.28
CA GLN A 122 13.42 -14.08 -8.40
C GLN A 122 12.07 -13.37 -8.29
N MET A 123 11.03 -14.09 -8.63
CA MET A 123 9.64 -13.74 -8.42
C MET A 123 8.98 -14.86 -7.61
N PHE A 124 7.99 -14.52 -6.80
CA PHE A 124 7.25 -15.49 -6.00
C PHE A 124 5.81 -15.60 -6.51
N GLY A 125 5.30 -16.82 -6.56
CA GLY A 125 3.91 -17.11 -6.93
C GLY A 125 3.62 -17.25 -8.41
N ALA A 126 2.40 -17.72 -8.69
CA ALA A 126 1.88 -17.83 -10.04
C ALA A 126 1.53 -16.43 -10.58
N VAL A 127 1.72 -16.22 -11.88
CA VAL A 127 1.38 -14.93 -12.51
C VAL A 127 -0.12 -14.83 -12.72
N VAL A 128 -0.72 -13.75 -12.24
CA VAL A 128 -2.16 -13.45 -12.38
C VAL A 128 -2.43 -12.39 -13.45
N GLU A 129 -1.50 -11.45 -13.67
CA GLU A 129 -1.66 -10.39 -14.66
C GLU A 129 -0.29 -9.90 -15.16
N ARG A 130 -0.22 -9.51 -16.44
CA ARG A 130 0.87 -8.71 -16.99
C ARG A 130 0.29 -7.49 -17.65
N VAL A 131 0.79 -6.32 -17.29
CA VAL A 131 0.27 -5.03 -17.79
C VAL A 131 1.42 -4.10 -18.10
N GLN A 132 1.23 -3.28 -19.13
CA GLN A 132 2.09 -2.16 -19.43
C GLN A 132 1.38 -0.88 -19.03
N ILE A 133 2.01 -0.10 -18.14
CA ILE A 133 1.44 1.12 -17.58
C ILE A 133 2.27 2.30 -18.05
N TYR A 134 1.60 3.29 -18.63
CA TYR A 134 2.20 4.57 -18.99
C TYR A 134 2.34 5.45 -17.75
N ASN A 135 3.55 5.94 -17.50
CA ASN A 135 3.83 6.98 -16.51
C ASN A 135 3.87 8.35 -17.20
N PRO A 136 2.87 9.22 -17.01
CA PRO A 136 2.88 10.56 -17.61
C PRO A 136 4.05 11.42 -17.13
N THR A 137 4.56 11.18 -15.92
CA THR A 137 5.68 11.95 -15.36
C THR A 137 7.00 11.65 -16.06
N ASP A 138 7.20 10.40 -16.48
CA ASP A 138 8.42 9.96 -17.15
C ASP A 138 8.27 9.90 -18.68
N GLU A 139 7.06 10.17 -19.19
CA GLU A 139 6.67 9.95 -20.59
C GLU A 139 7.04 8.55 -21.11
N ALA A 140 6.96 7.55 -20.24
CA ALA A 140 7.47 6.21 -20.50
C ALA A 140 6.50 5.13 -20.03
N SER A 141 6.51 4.00 -20.73
CA SER A 141 5.75 2.82 -20.33
C SER A 141 6.62 1.82 -19.59
N TYR A 142 6.09 1.30 -18.49
CA TYR A 142 6.74 0.28 -17.67
C TYR A 142 5.90 -0.99 -17.65
N LYS A 143 6.58 -2.14 -17.64
CA LYS A 143 5.93 -3.44 -17.57
C LYS A 143 5.88 -3.93 -16.13
N TYR A 144 4.68 -4.36 -15.72
CA TYR A 144 4.42 -4.89 -14.41
C TYR A 144 3.85 -6.30 -14.50
N ILE A 145 4.29 -7.16 -13.58
CA ILE A 145 3.87 -8.55 -13.45
C ILE A 145 3.27 -8.71 -12.06
N PHE A 146 2.01 -9.14 -12.00
CA PHE A 146 1.30 -9.40 -10.75
C PHE A 146 1.30 -10.88 -10.48
N THR A 147 1.50 -11.27 -9.22
CA THR A 147 1.56 -12.67 -8.81
C THR A 147 0.77 -12.95 -7.54
N CYS A 148 0.40 -14.21 -7.35
CA CYS A 148 -0.19 -14.76 -6.13
C CYS A 148 0.76 -15.83 -5.55
N PRO A 149 1.60 -15.49 -4.55
CA PRO A 149 2.48 -16.45 -3.87
C PRO A 149 1.71 -17.49 -3.08
N ALA A 150 2.21 -18.74 -3.10
CA ALA A 150 1.71 -19.79 -2.25
C ALA A 150 2.18 -19.57 -0.80
N ASN A 151 1.29 -19.82 0.16
CA ASN A 151 1.56 -19.60 1.59
C ASN A 151 2.57 -20.56 2.20
N ASP A 152 2.89 -21.66 1.52
CA ASP A 152 3.84 -22.68 1.99
C ASP A 152 5.27 -22.44 1.49
N ASP A 153 5.48 -21.51 0.54
CA ASP A 153 6.82 -21.18 0.02
C ASP A 153 7.71 -20.54 1.11
N PRO A 154 8.74 -21.25 1.59
CA PRO A 154 9.59 -20.75 2.67
C PRO A 154 10.46 -19.56 2.24
N LEU A 155 10.85 -19.48 0.96
CA LEU A 155 11.64 -18.35 0.44
C LEU A 155 10.78 -17.09 0.36
N PHE A 156 9.52 -17.24 -0.07
CA PHE A 156 8.56 -16.15 -0.04
C PHE A 156 8.32 -15.65 1.38
N LYS A 157 8.06 -16.52 2.35
CA LYS A 157 7.88 -16.12 3.77
C LYS A 157 9.04 -15.29 4.28
N GLN A 158 10.27 -15.76 4.06
CA GLN A 158 11.48 -15.03 4.46
C GLN A 158 11.59 -13.66 3.78
N PHE A 159 11.23 -13.59 2.49
CA PHE A 159 11.21 -12.34 1.76
C PHE A 159 10.13 -11.39 2.29
N HIS A 160 8.89 -11.85 2.48
CA HIS A 160 7.77 -11.04 2.93
C HIS A 160 8.06 -10.45 4.32
N VAL A 161 8.60 -11.24 5.28
CA VAL A 161 9.02 -10.75 6.60
C VAL A 161 9.94 -9.52 6.51
N ARG A 162 10.86 -9.49 5.54
CA ARG A 162 11.74 -8.34 5.32
C ARG A 162 11.04 -7.19 4.59
N PHE A 163 10.26 -7.50 3.55
CA PHE A 163 9.60 -6.51 2.72
C PHE A 163 8.51 -5.75 3.48
N GLN A 164 7.70 -6.44 4.27
CA GLN A 164 6.64 -5.81 5.06
C GLN A 164 7.19 -4.86 6.12
N ARG A 165 8.38 -5.14 6.69
CA ARG A 165 8.99 -4.27 7.72
C ARG A 165 9.27 -2.85 7.23
N MET A 166 9.56 -2.67 5.94
CA MET A 166 9.72 -1.34 5.33
C MET A 166 8.42 -0.50 5.40
N THR A 167 7.26 -1.13 5.54
CA THR A 167 5.99 -0.40 5.50
C THR A 167 5.68 0.37 6.79
N VAL A 168 6.41 0.11 7.88
CA VAL A 168 6.37 0.90 9.13
C VAL A 168 6.59 2.40 8.90
N TRP A 169 7.30 2.76 7.83
CA TRP A 169 7.60 4.13 7.46
C TRP A 169 6.44 4.86 6.77
N PHE A 170 5.40 4.13 6.34
CA PHE A 170 4.33 4.63 5.46
C PHE A 170 2.92 4.41 6.01
N PHE A 171 2.77 3.53 6.99
CA PHE A 171 1.53 3.39 7.74
C PHE A 171 1.62 4.13 9.07
N LYS A 172 0.49 4.69 9.52
CA LYS A 172 0.42 5.39 10.81
C LYS A 172 0.71 4.44 11.96
N GLU A 173 0.08 3.27 11.91
CA GLU A 173 0.25 2.17 12.84
C GLU A 173 0.19 0.88 12.04
N ILE A 174 1.24 0.07 12.12
CA ILE A 174 1.31 -1.23 11.46
C ILE A 174 1.33 -2.38 12.45
N LYS A 175 0.63 -3.45 12.09
CA LYS A 175 0.79 -4.78 12.67
C LYS A 175 1.36 -5.68 11.58
N LEU A 176 2.50 -6.30 11.86
CA LEU A 176 3.16 -7.19 10.93
C LEU A 176 2.36 -8.49 10.79
N ASP A 177 2.25 -8.98 9.56
CA ASP A 177 1.53 -10.19 9.21
C ASP A 177 2.30 -11.41 9.71
N ASN A 178 1.61 -12.34 10.40
CA ASN A 178 2.19 -13.61 10.80
C ASN A 178 2.24 -14.57 9.61
N VAL A 179 3.37 -14.60 8.92
CA VAL A 179 3.59 -15.43 7.72
C VAL A 179 3.48 -16.94 7.94
N GLN A 180 3.38 -17.41 9.18
CA GLN A 180 3.16 -18.83 9.47
C GLN A 180 1.69 -19.22 9.44
N ASP A 181 0.78 -18.25 9.55
CA ASP A 181 -0.65 -18.51 9.50
C ASP A 181 -1.10 -18.72 8.03
N PRO A 182 -1.68 -19.87 7.68
CA PRO A 182 -2.13 -20.17 6.31
C PRO A 182 -3.37 -19.36 5.88
N ASN A 183 -3.96 -18.57 6.76
CA ASN A 183 -5.13 -17.75 6.46
C ASN A 183 -4.81 -16.45 5.71
N TRP A 184 -3.54 -16.10 5.59
CA TRP A 184 -3.11 -14.97 4.77
C TRP A 184 -3.25 -15.27 3.28
N ILE A 185 -3.48 -14.24 2.49
CA ILE A 185 -3.37 -14.27 1.03
C ILE A 185 -2.57 -13.05 0.65
N TYR A 186 -1.61 -13.23 -0.23
CA TYR A 186 -0.75 -12.17 -0.71
C TYR A 186 -0.89 -12.05 -2.22
N LEU A 187 -0.96 -10.83 -2.72
CA LEU A 187 -0.63 -10.56 -4.12
C LEU A 187 0.53 -9.58 -4.17
N TYR A 188 1.43 -9.82 -5.10
CA TYR A 188 2.63 -9.02 -5.30
C TYR A 188 2.67 -8.43 -6.70
N VAL A 189 3.39 -7.32 -6.85
CA VAL A 189 3.67 -6.71 -8.15
C VAL A 189 5.17 -6.49 -8.32
N TYR A 190 5.66 -6.85 -9.50
CA TYR A 190 7.05 -6.74 -9.91
C TYR A 190 7.17 -5.83 -11.13
N GLU A 191 8.15 -4.94 -11.12
CA GLU A 191 8.53 -4.07 -12.24
C GLU A 191 9.63 -4.77 -13.05
N GLU A 192 9.38 -5.01 -14.35
CA GLU A 192 10.40 -5.48 -15.29
C GLU A 192 11.29 -4.30 -15.67
N ARG A 193 12.55 -4.35 -15.22
CA ARG A 193 13.53 -3.31 -15.54
C ARG A 193 14.44 -3.75 -16.64
N LYS A 194 14.73 -2.80 -17.52
CA LYS A 194 15.64 -3.00 -18.64
C LYS A 194 16.93 -2.24 -18.43
N ASN A 195 18.03 -2.85 -18.87
CA ASN A 195 19.33 -2.19 -18.96
C ASN A 195 19.33 -1.17 -20.11
N LYS A 196 20.45 -0.45 -20.28
CA LYS A 196 20.63 0.50 -21.40
C LYS A 196 20.53 -0.16 -22.79
N MET A 197 20.74 -1.47 -22.87
CA MET A 197 20.63 -2.28 -24.09
C MET A 197 19.21 -2.84 -24.32
N LYS A 198 18.23 -2.41 -23.53
CA LYS A 198 16.81 -2.83 -23.58
C LYS A 198 16.55 -4.30 -23.22
N GLU A 199 17.52 -5.00 -22.65
CA GLU A 199 17.38 -6.35 -22.11
C GLU A 199 16.90 -6.30 -20.66
N VAL A 200 16.15 -7.31 -20.21
CA VAL A 200 15.67 -7.38 -18.83
C VAL A 200 16.86 -7.55 -17.87
N GLU A 201 17.08 -6.56 -17.01
CA GLU A 201 18.13 -6.56 -15.99
C GLU A 201 17.65 -7.16 -14.67
N SER A 202 16.38 -6.92 -14.31
CA SER A 202 15.81 -7.39 -13.04
C SER A 202 14.27 -7.33 -13.01
N LEU A 203 13.69 -8.09 -12.09
CA LEU A 203 12.26 -8.11 -11.75
C LEU A 203 12.09 -7.62 -10.31
N ASN A 204 11.85 -6.33 -10.13
CA ASN A 204 11.90 -5.71 -8.80
C ASN A 204 10.51 -5.70 -8.15
N PRO A 205 10.33 -6.25 -6.93
CA PRO A 205 9.07 -6.10 -6.21
C PRO A 205 8.84 -4.63 -5.85
N VAL A 206 7.67 -4.09 -6.24
CA VAL A 206 7.32 -2.68 -6.04
C VAL A 206 6.09 -2.48 -5.16
N GLY A 207 5.40 -3.55 -4.79
CA GLY A 207 4.24 -3.47 -3.92
C GLY A 207 3.61 -4.83 -3.66
N PHE A 208 2.66 -4.83 -2.73
CA PHE A 208 1.84 -5.98 -2.40
C PHE A 208 0.51 -5.55 -1.81
N ILE A 209 -0.43 -6.48 -1.77
CA ILE A 209 -1.64 -6.42 -0.96
C ILE A 209 -1.71 -7.70 -0.12
N SER A 210 -2.03 -7.57 1.17
CA SER A 210 -2.26 -8.69 2.08
C SER A 210 -3.71 -8.72 2.54
N ILE A 211 -4.27 -9.93 2.59
CA ILE A 211 -5.66 -10.21 2.93
C ILE A 211 -5.66 -11.32 3.97
N TYR A 212 -6.44 -11.16 5.03
CA TYR A 212 -6.63 -12.21 6.03
C TYR A 212 -8.03 -12.81 5.93
N LYS A 213 -8.11 -14.14 5.95
CA LYS A 213 -9.36 -14.89 6.00
C LYS A 213 -9.84 -15.01 7.45
N TYR A 214 -10.78 -14.18 7.87
CA TYR A 214 -11.41 -14.30 9.18
C TYR A 214 -12.56 -15.32 9.15
N PHE A 215 -12.64 -16.15 10.17
CA PHE A 215 -13.81 -17.01 10.38
C PHE A 215 -15.08 -16.16 10.57
N HIS A 216 -16.14 -16.53 9.87
CA HIS A 216 -17.46 -15.95 9.97
C HIS A 216 -18.45 -17.08 10.27
N TYR A 217 -19.01 -17.09 11.49
CA TYR A 217 -20.00 -18.07 11.90
C TYR A 217 -21.18 -18.15 10.90
N PRO A 218 -21.75 -19.33 10.60
CA PRO A 218 -21.39 -20.64 11.18
C PRO A 218 -20.17 -21.31 10.55
N ASN A 219 -19.99 -21.28 9.24
CA ASN A 219 -18.90 -21.96 8.52
C ASN A 219 -18.51 -21.17 7.26
N ARG A 220 -18.31 -19.85 7.38
CA ARG A 220 -17.97 -18.99 6.26
C ARG A 220 -16.71 -18.18 6.53
N VAL A 221 -16.23 -17.49 5.51
CA VAL A 221 -15.05 -16.62 5.59
C VAL A 221 -15.44 -15.18 5.29
N ARG A 222 -14.90 -14.25 6.06
CA ARG A 222 -14.87 -12.82 5.74
C ARG A 222 -13.42 -12.44 5.42
N ALA A 223 -13.15 -12.16 4.15
CA ALA A 223 -11.85 -11.69 3.73
C ALA A 223 -11.68 -10.23 4.18
N ARG A 224 -10.50 -9.87 4.69
CA ARG A 224 -10.19 -8.50 5.07
C ARG A 224 -8.84 -8.10 4.50
N ILE A 225 -8.83 -7.07 3.66
CA ILE A 225 -7.60 -6.41 3.23
C ILE A 225 -6.98 -5.75 4.45
N MET A 226 -5.75 -6.14 4.76
CA MET A 226 -5.00 -5.66 5.91
C MET A 226 -4.03 -4.56 5.50
N GLN A 227 -3.28 -4.79 4.43
CA GLN A 227 -2.29 -3.84 3.93
C GLN A 227 -2.36 -3.79 2.40
N LEU A 228 -2.34 -2.58 1.83
CA LEU A 228 -2.04 -2.37 0.41
C LEU A 228 -0.90 -1.36 0.36
N PHE A 229 0.25 -1.80 -0.12
CA PHE A 229 1.45 -0.98 -0.18
C PHE A 229 2.07 -1.00 -1.57
N VAL A 230 2.39 0.19 -2.07
CA VAL A 230 3.20 0.39 -3.27
C VAL A 230 4.32 1.35 -2.88
N ILE A 231 5.56 1.03 -3.25
CA ILE A 231 6.71 1.89 -2.92
C ILE A 231 6.49 3.30 -3.47
N PRO A 232 6.90 4.37 -2.75
CA PRO A 232 6.59 5.74 -3.15
C PRO A 232 6.91 6.12 -4.60
N PRO A 233 8.05 5.70 -5.19
CA PRO A 233 8.38 6.01 -6.59
C PRO A 233 7.47 5.31 -7.61
N CYS A 234 6.69 4.33 -7.19
CA CYS A 234 5.76 3.59 -8.04
C CYS A 234 4.28 3.99 -7.83
N GLN A 235 4.01 4.99 -6.98
CA GLN A 235 2.66 5.45 -6.71
C GLN A 235 2.12 6.35 -7.84
N GLY A 236 0.80 6.56 -7.87
CA GLY A 236 0.15 7.45 -8.84
C GLY A 236 0.01 6.89 -10.26
N MET A 237 0.53 5.70 -10.54
CA MET A 237 0.48 5.06 -11.87
C MET A 237 -0.66 4.03 -12.04
N GLY A 238 -1.54 3.85 -11.05
CA GLY A 238 -2.61 2.85 -11.13
C GLY A 238 -2.22 1.42 -10.69
N ILE A 239 -0.97 1.17 -10.27
CA ILE A 239 -0.55 -0.15 -9.77
C ILE A 239 -1.44 -0.64 -8.61
N GLY A 240 -1.83 0.26 -7.71
CA GLY A 240 -2.69 -0.07 -6.57
C GLY A 240 -4.09 -0.54 -6.97
N SER A 241 -4.68 0.00 -8.05
CA SER A 241 -5.99 -0.45 -8.53
C SER A 241 -5.91 -1.83 -9.18
N HIS A 242 -4.81 -2.15 -9.87
CA HIS A 242 -4.56 -3.52 -10.37
C HIS A 242 -4.39 -4.52 -9.22
N LEU A 243 -3.62 -4.19 -8.18
CA LEU A 243 -3.51 -5.04 -6.97
C LEU A 243 -4.89 -5.31 -6.36
N LEU A 244 -5.72 -4.26 -6.22
CA LEU A 244 -7.05 -4.39 -5.63
C LEU A 244 -8.03 -5.17 -6.53
N ARG A 245 -7.99 -4.95 -7.85
CA ARG A 245 -8.80 -5.70 -8.82
C ARG A 245 -8.46 -7.19 -8.80
N ASN A 246 -7.17 -7.52 -8.81
CA ASN A 246 -6.74 -8.91 -8.73
C ASN A 246 -7.07 -9.53 -7.36
N ALA A 247 -6.97 -8.77 -6.27
CA ALA A 247 -7.44 -9.21 -4.97
C ALA A 247 -8.94 -9.57 -4.95
N TYR A 248 -9.80 -8.78 -5.62
CA TYR A 248 -11.21 -9.13 -5.75
C TYR A 248 -11.42 -10.44 -6.51
N ARG A 249 -10.67 -10.66 -7.61
CA ARG A 249 -10.73 -11.90 -8.39
C ARG A 249 -10.29 -13.11 -7.57
N GLU A 250 -9.15 -13.01 -6.88
CA GLU A 250 -8.64 -14.07 -6.01
C GLU A 250 -9.65 -14.40 -4.90
N VAL A 251 -10.20 -13.39 -4.21
CA VAL A 251 -11.17 -13.61 -3.14
C VAL A 251 -12.50 -14.15 -3.66
N ALA A 252 -12.94 -13.72 -4.85
CA ALA A 252 -14.16 -14.24 -5.48
C ALA A 252 -14.03 -15.70 -5.91
N SER A 253 -12.81 -16.16 -6.21
CA SER A 253 -12.52 -17.57 -6.55
C SER A 253 -12.53 -18.53 -5.35
N LEU A 254 -12.54 -18.00 -4.13
CA LEU A 254 -12.58 -18.81 -2.91
C LEU A 254 -14.01 -19.23 -2.56
N ASP A 255 -14.14 -20.47 -2.09
CA ASP A 255 -15.38 -20.98 -1.53
C ASP A 255 -15.73 -20.30 -0.18
N ASP A 256 -17.02 -20.25 0.12
CA ASP A 256 -17.57 -19.80 1.40
C ASP A 256 -17.22 -18.37 1.84
N VAL A 257 -16.70 -17.53 0.94
CA VAL A 257 -16.48 -16.10 1.23
C VAL A 257 -17.77 -15.31 1.16
N VAL A 258 -18.10 -14.62 2.26
CA VAL A 258 -19.26 -13.72 2.38
C VAL A 258 -19.00 -12.40 1.68
N ASP A 259 -17.91 -11.74 2.06
CA ASP A 259 -17.54 -10.43 1.56
C ASP A 259 -16.05 -10.11 1.79
N ILE A 260 -15.60 -9.05 1.12
CA ILE A 260 -14.31 -8.41 1.33
C ILE A 260 -14.47 -7.08 2.09
N THR A 261 -13.77 -6.99 3.21
CA THR A 261 -13.68 -5.83 4.08
C THR A 261 -12.27 -5.24 4.07
N VAL A 262 -12.08 -4.08 4.66
CA VAL A 262 -10.76 -3.41 4.72
C VAL A 262 -10.53 -2.97 6.15
N LEU A 263 -9.33 -3.22 6.68
CA LEU A 263 -8.89 -2.69 7.96
C LEU A 263 -8.60 -1.19 7.81
N GLU A 264 -9.30 -0.36 8.59
CA GLU A 264 -9.02 1.08 8.77
C GLU A 264 -8.53 1.82 7.50
N PRO A 265 -9.37 1.89 6.44
CA PRO A 265 -8.95 2.47 5.17
C PRO A 265 -8.61 3.96 5.32
N ASN A 266 -7.44 4.36 4.82
CA ASN A 266 -7.09 5.77 4.71
C ASN A 266 -7.83 6.44 3.53
N VAL A 267 -7.78 7.78 3.46
CA VAL A 267 -8.48 8.55 2.42
C VAL A 267 -8.02 8.18 1.01
N THR A 268 -6.71 7.98 0.82
CA THR A 268 -6.13 7.62 -0.48
C THR A 268 -6.63 6.26 -0.96
N PHE A 269 -6.60 5.25 -0.09
CA PHE A 269 -7.12 3.93 -0.38
C PHE A 269 -8.62 3.96 -0.66
N THR A 270 -9.39 4.72 0.14
CA THR A 270 -10.84 4.88 -0.06
C THR A 270 -11.15 5.43 -1.45
N ARG A 271 -10.42 6.45 -1.91
CA ARG A 271 -10.59 7.02 -3.27
C ARG A 271 -10.27 6.01 -4.36
N VAL A 272 -9.17 5.26 -4.23
CA VAL A 272 -8.77 4.23 -5.21
C VAL A 272 -9.82 3.12 -5.27
N ARG A 273 -10.31 2.67 -4.11
CA ARG A 273 -11.36 1.66 -4.01
C ARG A 273 -12.66 2.14 -4.62
N ASP A 274 -13.12 3.34 -4.28
CA ASP A 274 -14.36 3.89 -4.80
C ASP A 274 -14.32 4.04 -6.33
N PHE A 275 -13.21 4.57 -6.87
CA PHE A 275 -13.01 4.69 -8.31
C PHE A 275 -13.05 3.32 -9.00
N LEU A 276 -12.31 2.34 -8.47
CA LEU A 276 -12.28 1.00 -9.03
C LEU A 276 -13.64 0.31 -8.95
N ASP A 277 -14.30 0.36 -7.79
CA ASP A 277 -15.60 -0.26 -7.58
C ASP A 277 -16.65 0.35 -8.52
N CYS A 278 -16.69 1.68 -8.67
CA CYS A 278 -17.58 2.33 -9.64
C CYS A 278 -17.28 1.86 -11.07
N HIS A 279 -16.01 1.89 -11.48
CA HIS A 279 -15.61 1.49 -12.83
C HIS A 279 -15.96 0.03 -13.14
N LEU A 280 -15.79 -0.89 -12.19
CA LEU A 280 -16.17 -2.30 -12.35
C LEU A 280 -17.69 -2.49 -12.36
N LEU A 281 -18.43 -1.74 -11.53
CA LEU A 281 -19.88 -1.89 -11.42
C LEU A 281 -20.63 -1.30 -12.60
N MET A 282 -20.08 -0.28 -13.27
CA MET A 282 -20.61 0.28 -14.53
C MET A 282 -20.71 -0.74 -15.68
N GLU A 283 -20.04 -1.89 -15.59
CA GLU A 283 -20.12 -2.94 -16.60
C GLU A 283 -21.42 -3.75 -16.51
N PHE A 284 -22.22 -3.57 -15.45
CA PHE A 284 -23.45 -4.34 -15.20
C PHE A 284 -24.71 -3.49 -15.44
N PRO A 285 -25.75 -4.06 -16.09
CA PRO A 285 -27.00 -3.35 -16.36
C PRO A 285 -27.69 -2.82 -15.10
N GLU A 286 -27.55 -3.50 -13.97
CA GLU A 286 -28.09 -3.05 -12.68
C GLU A 286 -27.58 -1.66 -12.28
N PHE A 287 -26.42 -1.24 -12.78
CA PHE A 287 -25.79 0.04 -12.51
C PHE A 287 -25.92 1.04 -13.66
N ASP A 288 -26.74 0.76 -14.68
CA ASP A 288 -27.08 1.74 -15.71
C ASP A 288 -27.81 2.95 -15.11
N SER A 289 -27.66 4.12 -15.75
CA SER A 289 -28.25 5.38 -15.29
C SER A 289 -29.74 5.26 -14.93
N ASN A 290 -30.55 4.65 -15.80
CA ASN A 290 -31.99 4.45 -15.57
C ASN A 290 -32.30 3.66 -14.29
N ASN A 291 -31.50 2.63 -13.98
CA ASN A 291 -31.72 1.76 -12.83
C ASN A 291 -31.20 2.41 -11.54
N VAL A 292 -30.06 3.10 -11.63
CA VAL A 292 -29.45 3.79 -10.50
C VAL A 292 -30.33 4.94 -10.00
N HIS A 293 -31.03 5.66 -10.90
CA HIS A 293 -31.96 6.71 -10.51
C HIS A 293 -33.25 6.20 -9.85
N GLN A 294 -33.67 4.96 -10.10
CA GLN A 294 -34.83 4.33 -9.45
C GLN A 294 -34.61 3.99 -7.97
N GLY A 295 -33.36 3.99 -7.50
CA GLY A 295 -33.02 3.69 -6.11
C GLY A 295 -32.02 2.55 -5.97
N PHE A 296 -31.52 2.36 -4.75
CA PHE A 296 -30.64 1.24 -4.44
C PHE A 296 -31.42 -0.07 -4.35
N SER A 297 -31.15 -1.02 -5.23
CA SER A 297 -31.85 -2.31 -5.29
C SER A 297 -31.05 -3.45 -4.65
N GLU A 298 -31.75 -4.56 -4.35
CA GLU A 298 -31.09 -5.80 -3.90
C GLU A 298 -30.28 -6.46 -5.02
N SER A 299 -30.73 -6.35 -6.27
CA SER A 299 -30.02 -6.92 -7.44
C SER A 299 -28.64 -6.29 -7.63
N MET A 300 -28.51 -4.97 -7.44
CA MET A 300 -27.22 -4.27 -7.44
C MET A 300 -26.25 -4.88 -6.42
N PHE A 301 -26.73 -5.18 -5.21
CA PHE A 301 -25.92 -5.83 -4.20
C PHE A 301 -25.55 -7.27 -4.58
N GLN A 302 -26.52 -8.05 -5.06
CA GLN A 302 -26.32 -9.45 -5.41
C GLN A 302 -25.26 -9.62 -6.51
N VAL A 303 -25.32 -8.82 -7.58
CA VAL A 303 -24.32 -8.86 -8.66
C VAL A 303 -22.95 -8.43 -8.16
N ALA A 304 -22.85 -7.30 -7.46
CA ALA A 304 -21.58 -6.82 -6.91
C ALA A 304 -20.94 -7.79 -5.91
N ASN A 305 -21.76 -8.45 -5.08
CA ASN A 305 -21.29 -9.45 -4.14
C ASN A 305 -20.91 -10.76 -4.83
N ARG A 306 -21.67 -11.21 -5.83
CA ARG A 306 -21.36 -12.43 -6.57
C ARG A 306 -20.01 -12.33 -7.29
N GLU A 307 -19.80 -11.23 -8.03
CA GLU A 307 -18.64 -11.07 -8.92
C GLU A 307 -17.37 -10.64 -8.16
N TYR A 308 -17.51 -9.77 -7.14
CA TYR A 308 -16.37 -9.13 -6.47
C TYR A 308 -16.38 -9.25 -4.95
N LYS A 309 -17.36 -9.96 -4.38
CA LYS A 309 -17.54 -10.11 -2.92
C LYS A 309 -17.64 -8.77 -2.19
N LEU A 310 -18.11 -7.71 -2.87
CA LEU A 310 -18.27 -6.41 -2.21
C LEU A 310 -19.34 -6.49 -1.11
N ASN A 311 -19.07 -5.86 0.03
CA ASN A 311 -20.05 -5.76 1.11
C ASN A 311 -21.12 -4.71 0.79
N ARG A 312 -22.31 -4.85 1.38
CA ARG A 312 -23.47 -3.99 1.10
C ARG A 312 -23.18 -2.49 1.29
N ARG A 313 -22.38 -2.13 2.29
CA ARG A 313 -22.00 -0.73 2.57
C ARG A 313 -21.14 -0.15 1.43
N GLN A 314 -20.20 -0.94 0.92
CA GLN A 314 -19.35 -0.52 -0.18
C GLN A 314 -20.14 -0.41 -1.49
N VAL A 315 -21.00 -1.38 -1.79
CA VAL A 315 -21.88 -1.30 -2.98
C VAL A 315 -22.80 -0.09 -2.89
N ARG A 316 -23.37 0.17 -1.71
CA ARG A 316 -24.19 1.37 -1.50
C ARG A 316 -23.40 2.65 -1.75
N ARG A 317 -22.14 2.70 -1.32
CA ARG A 317 -21.26 3.86 -1.56
C ARG A 317 -20.98 4.07 -3.05
N ALA A 318 -20.61 3.00 -3.77
CA ALA A 318 -20.42 3.07 -5.23
C ALA A 318 -21.69 3.49 -5.96
N TYR A 319 -22.85 2.95 -5.55
CA TYR A 319 -24.17 3.38 -6.04
C TYR A 319 -24.39 4.89 -5.89
N GLU A 320 -24.15 5.47 -4.69
CA GLU A 320 -24.37 6.92 -4.49
C GLU A 320 -23.40 7.77 -5.33
N ILE A 321 -22.17 7.30 -5.55
CA ILE A 321 -21.20 7.98 -6.43
C ILE A 321 -21.68 7.94 -7.88
N LEU A 322 -22.08 6.76 -8.38
CA LEU A 322 -22.59 6.59 -9.74
C LEU A 322 -23.85 7.40 -9.97
N ARG A 323 -24.79 7.36 -9.02
CA ARG A 323 -26.04 8.12 -9.07
C ARG A 323 -25.81 9.61 -9.19
N LEU A 324 -24.83 10.16 -8.47
CA LEU A 324 -24.44 11.56 -8.61
C LEU A 324 -23.71 11.83 -9.93
N SER A 325 -22.88 10.88 -10.40
CA SER A 325 -22.11 11.04 -11.64
C SER A 325 -22.95 11.02 -12.92
N TYR A 326 -24.13 10.40 -12.88
CA TYR A 326 -25.06 10.32 -14.01
C TYR A 326 -25.98 11.51 -14.16
N ILE A 327 -26.03 12.41 -13.16
CA ILE A 327 -26.73 13.67 -13.30
C ILE A 327 -25.90 14.57 -14.20
N GLU A 328 -26.49 15.05 -15.29
CA GLU A 328 -25.87 16.11 -16.07
C GLU A 328 -25.74 17.34 -15.16
N CYS A 329 -24.59 18.03 -15.14
CA CYS A 329 -24.25 19.15 -14.25
C CYS A 329 -25.18 20.38 -14.39
N ASN A 330 -26.47 20.22 -14.14
CA ASN A 330 -27.50 21.22 -14.33
C ASN A 330 -28.58 21.02 -13.24
N VAL A 331 -28.90 22.09 -12.53
CA VAL A 331 -29.95 22.10 -11.49
C VAL A 331 -31.33 21.76 -12.07
N LEU A 332 -31.43 21.78 -13.41
CA LEU A 332 -32.63 21.44 -14.18
C LEU A 332 -32.85 19.94 -14.39
N ASP A 333 -31.87 19.08 -14.08
CA ASP A 333 -32.07 17.62 -14.16
C ASP A 333 -33.10 17.19 -13.10
N PRO A 334 -34.24 16.57 -13.48
CA PRO A 334 -35.23 16.07 -12.53
C PRO A 334 -34.63 15.13 -11.47
N ASN A 335 -33.60 14.36 -11.85
CA ASN A 335 -32.91 13.45 -10.94
C ASN A 335 -32.16 14.19 -9.83
N TYR A 336 -31.65 15.40 -10.09
CA TYR A 336 -31.02 16.22 -9.06
C TYR A 336 -32.01 16.59 -7.95
N THR A 337 -33.23 17.01 -8.34
CA THR A 337 -34.28 17.39 -7.39
C THR A 337 -34.76 16.20 -6.56
N ILE A 338 -34.89 15.02 -7.18
CA ILE A 338 -35.25 13.77 -6.49
C ILE A 338 -34.18 13.40 -5.45
N ILE A 339 -32.91 13.38 -5.85
CA ILE A 339 -31.81 13.06 -4.93
C ILE A 339 -31.73 14.06 -3.79
N TRP A 340 -31.83 15.35 -4.08
CA TRP A 340 -31.81 16.40 -3.06
C TRP A 340 -32.91 16.18 -2.03
N GLY A 341 -34.15 15.90 -2.49
CA GLY A 341 -35.28 15.60 -1.60
C GLY A 341 -35.02 14.37 -0.73
N GLU A 342 -34.50 13.28 -1.30
CA GLU A 342 -34.15 12.08 -0.55
C GLU A 342 -33.05 12.34 0.49
N VAL A 343 -31.98 13.04 0.13
CA VAL A 343 -30.87 13.34 1.04
C VAL A 343 -31.36 14.22 2.19
N VAL A 344 -32.15 15.26 1.90
CA VAL A 344 -32.76 16.13 2.92
C VAL A 344 -33.65 15.31 3.85
N ASN A 345 -34.47 14.40 3.32
CA ASN A 345 -35.34 13.55 4.14
C ASN A 345 -34.55 12.60 5.05
N ARG A 346 -33.47 11.98 4.54
CA ARG A 346 -32.57 11.12 5.34
C ARG A 346 -31.88 11.91 6.46
N LEU A 347 -31.48 13.16 6.20
CA LEU A 347 -30.85 14.03 7.19
C LEU A 347 -31.84 14.52 8.26
N LYS A 348 -33.08 14.80 7.87
CA LYS A 348 -34.16 15.21 8.80
C LYS A 348 -34.60 14.05 9.69
N ASN A 349 -34.62 12.83 9.16
CA ASN A 349 -35.12 11.63 9.84
C ASN A 349 -34.06 10.51 9.88
N PRO A 350 -32.97 10.68 10.67
CA PRO A 350 -31.83 9.76 10.66
C PRO A 350 -32.14 8.34 11.18
N PHE A 351 -33.31 8.11 11.80
CA PHE A 351 -33.66 6.85 12.48
C PHE A 351 -34.91 6.15 11.93
N VAL A 352 -35.45 6.55 10.77
CA VAL A 352 -36.56 5.80 10.17
C VAL A 352 -36.00 4.50 9.61
N VAL A 353 -36.11 3.44 10.41
CA VAL A 353 -36.05 2.06 9.93
C VAL A 353 -37.10 1.97 8.84
N ILE A 354 -36.67 1.74 7.60
CA ILE A 354 -37.59 1.41 6.51
C ILE A 354 -38.16 0.04 6.87
N LEU A 355 -39.28 0.04 7.59
CA LEU A 355 -40.18 -1.10 7.65
C LEU A 355 -40.59 -1.34 6.19
N LYS A 356 -40.00 -2.36 5.57
CA LYS A 356 -40.53 -2.88 4.32
C LYS A 356 -41.95 -3.34 4.63
N VAL A 357 -42.93 -2.59 4.14
CA VAL A 357 -44.31 -3.04 4.04
C VAL A 357 -44.35 -3.90 2.77
N ASP A 358 -44.70 -5.17 3.03
CA ASP A 358 -45.06 -6.30 2.17
C ASP A 358 -44.01 -6.92 1.23
#